data_AF-K1UJ83-F1
#
_entry.id   AF-K1UJ83-F1
#
_cell.length_a   1.000
_cell.length_b   1.000
_cell.length_c   1.000
_cell.angle_alpha   90.00
_cell.angle_beta   90.00
_cell.angle_gamma   90.00
#
_symmetry.space_group_name_H-M   'P 1'
#
loop_
_entity.id
_entity.type
_entity.pdbx_description
1 polymer ?
#
loop_
_entity_poly.entity_id
_entity_poly.type
_entity_poly.pdbx_seq_one_letter_code
_entity_poly.pdbx_strand_id
1 'polypeptide(L)'
;MIVKNLRYTALALAAVAFCSCQKEPSTSDLHGDYLVYTAHDTGTDFSAIDTYFLPDSILLIGGSDRTEYWKDESAQEIIATVAAAMDNAGYTRTYDKAAANVGIQMSYVEQVTYFVGYNNPYWWWYYPYYWT
;
A
#
# COMPACT_ATOMS: atom_id res chain seq x y z
N MET A 1 36.89 -47.68 1.37
CA MET A 1 37.16 -46.23 1.20
C MET A 1 35.94 -45.42 0.73
N ILE A 2 34.74 -46.00 0.62
CA ILE A 2 33.55 -45.33 0.03
C ILE A 2 32.68 -44.66 1.11
N VAL A 3 32.52 -45.27 2.29
CA VAL A 3 31.65 -44.77 3.38
C VAL A 3 32.20 -43.50 4.04
N LYS A 4 33.54 -43.38 4.19
CA LYS A 4 34.17 -42.18 4.73
C LYS A 4 33.91 -40.97 3.83
N ASN A 5 34.11 -41.13 2.52
CA ASN A 5 33.91 -40.05 1.55
C ASN A 5 32.44 -39.60 1.50
N LEU A 6 31.48 -40.54 1.56
CA LEU A 6 30.05 -40.21 1.58
C LEU A 6 29.64 -39.41 2.84
N ARG A 7 30.24 -39.73 3.99
CA ARG A 7 30.01 -38.98 5.25
C ARG A 7 30.56 -37.57 5.20
N TYR A 8 31.75 -37.38 4.61
CA TYR A 8 32.33 -36.05 4.44
C TYR A 8 31.53 -35.19 3.46
N THR A 9 31.02 -35.78 2.36
CA THR A 9 30.15 -35.06 1.42
C THR A 9 28.81 -34.68 2.05
N ALA A 10 28.21 -35.57 2.86
CA ALA A 10 26.97 -35.27 3.57
C ALA A 10 27.14 -34.15 4.62
N LEU A 11 28.27 -34.15 5.36
CA LEU A 11 28.61 -33.07 6.28
C LEU A 11 28.84 -31.73 5.56
N ALA A 12 29.48 -31.76 4.39
CA ALA A 12 29.70 -30.56 3.59
C ALA A 12 28.37 -29.98 3.06
N LEU A 13 27.44 -30.82 2.59
CA LEU A 13 26.11 -30.35 2.15
C LEU A 13 25.29 -29.75 3.31
N ALA A 14 25.33 -30.38 4.49
CA ALA A 14 24.63 -29.88 5.67
C ALA A 14 25.18 -28.50 6.11
N ALA A 15 26.51 -28.31 6.07
CA ALA A 15 27.13 -27.03 6.38
C ALA A 15 26.70 -25.92 5.40
N VAL A 16 26.62 -26.21 4.10
CA VAL A 16 26.18 -25.23 3.09
C VAL A 16 24.69 -24.87 3.28
N ALA A 17 23.84 -25.84 3.61
CA ALA A 17 22.41 -25.60 3.86
C ALA A 17 22.16 -24.76 5.13
N PHE A 18 22.99 -24.89 6.17
CA PHE A 18 22.90 -24.02 7.35
C PHE A 18 23.43 -22.61 7.08
N CYS A 19 24.37 -22.44 6.15
CA CYS A 19 24.87 -21.12 5.72
C CYS A 19 23.94 -20.40 4.73
N SER A 20 22.95 -21.07 4.13
CA SER A 20 21.97 -20.44 3.22
C SER A 20 20.81 -19.75 3.96
N CYS A 21 20.69 -19.92 5.27
CA CYS A 21 19.89 -19.02 6.10
C CYS A 21 20.59 -17.66 6.17
N GLN A 22 20.45 -16.86 5.11
CA GLN A 22 20.78 -15.44 5.20
C GLN A 22 19.89 -14.86 6.31
N LYS A 23 20.50 -14.15 7.26
CA LYS A 23 19.74 -13.31 8.19
C LYS A 23 18.88 -12.40 7.33
N GLU A 24 17.55 -12.43 7.53
CA GLU A 24 16.68 -11.51 6.80
C GLU A 24 17.24 -10.10 6.99
N PRO A 25 17.46 -9.35 5.89
CA PRO A 25 17.99 -8.00 6.02
C PRO A 25 17.06 -7.22 6.94
N SER A 26 17.63 -6.62 7.98
CA SER A 26 16.88 -5.82 8.94
C SER A 26 16.31 -4.63 8.16
N THR A 27 15.00 -4.62 7.91
CA THR A 27 14.29 -3.49 7.30
C THR A 27 14.16 -2.30 8.28
N SER A 28 14.67 -2.45 9.50
CA SER A 28 14.69 -1.47 10.58
C SER A 28 15.31 -0.12 10.17
N ASP A 29 16.36 -0.15 9.35
CA ASP A 29 17.06 1.06 8.88
C ASP A 29 16.41 1.69 7.64
N LEU A 30 15.44 1.01 7.00
CA LEU A 30 14.64 1.58 5.90
C LEU A 30 13.54 2.53 6.42
N HIS A 31 13.31 2.55 7.73
CA HIS A 31 12.22 3.25 8.40
C HIS A 31 12.51 4.74 8.72
N GLY A 32 13.73 5.23 8.48
CA GLY A 32 14.16 6.55 8.96
C GLY A 32 13.67 7.76 8.16
N ASP A 33 13.52 7.62 6.84
CA ASP A 33 13.37 8.77 5.94
C ASP A 33 12.10 8.67 5.08
N TYR A 34 10.92 8.56 5.70
CA TYR A 34 9.68 8.76 4.97
C TYR A 34 9.45 10.25 4.69
N LEU A 35 9.30 10.60 3.42
CA LEU A 35 8.96 11.95 3.00
C LEU A 35 7.45 12.09 2.85
N VAL A 36 6.86 13.03 3.57
CA VAL A 36 5.42 13.34 3.50
C VAL A 36 5.24 14.68 2.81
N TYR A 37 4.57 14.65 1.67
CA TYR A 37 4.17 15.84 0.93
C TYR A 37 2.65 15.99 1.03
N THR A 38 2.20 17.17 1.45
CA THR A 38 0.77 17.50 1.50
C THR A 38 0.49 18.75 0.68
N ALA A 39 -0.69 18.77 0.08
CA ALA A 39 -1.26 19.93 -0.59
C ALA A 39 -2.74 19.99 -0.22
N HIS A 40 -3.28 21.19 -0.10
CA HIS A 40 -4.70 21.40 0.14
C HIS A 40 -5.18 22.63 -0.63
N ASP A 41 -6.49 22.70 -0.88
CA ASP A 41 -7.12 23.89 -1.41
C ASP A 41 -7.25 24.96 -0.30
N THR A 42 -6.85 26.20 -0.58
CA THR A 42 -6.95 27.33 0.35
C THR A 42 -8.31 28.01 0.31
N GLY A 43 -9.14 27.73 -0.71
CA GLY A 43 -10.48 28.31 -0.85
C GLY A 43 -11.59 27.50 -0.16
N THR A 44 -11.31 26.25 0.19
CA THR A 44 -12.28 25.35 0.83
C THR A 44 -12.37 25.61 2.33
N ASP A 45 -13.60 25.80 2.83
CA ASP A 45 -13.88 25.81 4.26
C ASP A 45 -14.05 24.37 4.77
N PHE A 46 -12.95 23.79 5.26
CA PHE A 46 -12.96 22.43 5.81
C PHE A 46 -13.76 22.30 7.11
N SER A 47 -14.05 23.41 7.80
CA SER A 47 -14.87 23.39 9.03
C SER A 47 -16.36 23.16 8.75
N ALA A 48 -16.79 23.35 7.50
CA ALA A 48 -18.16 23.10 7.05
C ALA A 48 -18.39 21.64 6.58
N ILE A 49 -17.38 20.78 6.68
CA ILE A 49 -17.46 19.36 6.29
C ILE A 49 -17.69 18.54 7.56
N ASP A 50 -18.77 17.76 7.57
CA ASP A 50 -19.14 16.94 8.75
C ASP A 50 -18.77 15.47 8.57
N THR A 51 -18.99 14.93 7.37
CA THR A 51 -18.95 13.48 7.12
C THR A 51 -18.00 13.09 5.99
N TYR A 52 -17.33 11.96 6.17
CA TYR A 52 -16.45 11.39 5.16
C TYR A 52 -16.73 9.92 4.90
N PHE A 53 -16.51 9.49 3.66
CA PHE A 53 -16.45 8.08 3.30
C PHE A 53 -15.00 7.64 3.09
N LEU A 54 -14.60 6.54 3.72
CA LEU A 54 -13.30 5.89 3.56
C LEU A 54 -13.55 4.40 3.24
N PRO A 55 -13.06 3.85 2.10
CA PRO A 55 -13.18 2.43 1.79
C PRO A 55 -12.36 1.52 2.72
N ASP A 56 -12.83 0.30 2.96
CA ASP A 56 -12.10 -0.74 3.71
C ASP A 56 -11.04 -1.49 2.87
N SER A 57 -10.50 -0.82 1.84
CA SER A 57 -9.49 -1.38 0.95
C SER A 57 -8.62 -0.29 0.32
N ILE A 58 -7.34 -0.58 0.15
CA ILE A 58 -6.37 0.31 -0.50
C ILE A 58 -6.19 -0.14 -1.95
N LEU A 59 -6.27 0.79 -2.91
CA LEU A 59 -6.01 0.49 -4.32
C LEU A 59 -4.54 0.11 -4.51
N LEU A 60 -4.26 -1.06 -5.11
CA LEU A 60 -2.90 -1.49 -5.42
C LEU A 60 -2.53 -1.05 -6.83
N ILE A 61 -1.45 -0.27 -6.96
CA ILE A 61 -0.84 0.12 -8.23
C ILE A 61 0.42 -0.75 -8.41
N GLY A 62 0.20 -1.91 -9.02
CA GLY A 62 1.23 -2.91 -9.30
C GLY A 62 1.42 -3.17 -10.80
N GLY A 63 1.91 -4.36 -11.14
CA GLY A 63 2.16 -4.77 -12.54
C GLY A 63 0.96 -5.35 -13.28
N SER A 64 -0.21 -5.43 -12.63
CA SER A 64 -1.43 -6.04 -13.18
C SER A 64 -2.15 -5.11 -14.17
N ASP A 65 -2.75 -5.68 -15.21
CA ASP A 65 -3.63 -4.95 -16.15
C ASP A 65 -5.07 -4.79 -15.61
N ARG A 66 -5.32 -5.31 -14.40
CA ARG A 66 -6.61 -5.27 -13.72
C ARG A 66 -6.50 -4.49 -12.41
N THR A 67 -7.63 -3.94 -11.98
CA THR A 67 -7.74 -3.28 -10.68
C THR A 67 -7.60 -4.28 -9.55
N GLU A 68 -6.66 -4.02 -8.65
CA GLU A 68 -6.39 -4.84 -7.47
C GLU A 68 -6.51 -4.00 -6.19
N TYR A 69 -6.89 -4.67 -5.10
CA TYR A 69 -7.14 -4.01 -3.82
C TYR A 69 -6.46 -4.77 -2.71
N TRP A 70 -5.67 -4.06 -1.91
CA TRP A 70 -5.06 -4.56 -0.69
C TRP A 70 -6.06 -4.47 0.48
N LYS A 71 -6.29 -5.59 1.16
CA LYS A 71 -7.40 -5.79 2.11
C LYS A 71 -7.03 -6.56 3.39
N ASP A 72 -5.79 -7.00 3.53
CA ASP A 72 -5.37 -7.81 4.68
C ASP A 72 -5.30 -6.97 5.98
N GLU A 73 -4.85 -7.61 7.07
CA GLU A 73 -4.73 -6.98 8.38
C GLU A 73 -3.83 -5.74 8.37
N SER A 74 -2.74 -5.75 7.60
CA SER A 74 -1.85 -4.59 7.45
C SER A 74 -2.55 -3.45 6.71
N ALA A 75 -3.33 -3.73 5.66
CA ALA A 75 -4.15 -2.72 5.01
C ALA A 75 -5.19 -2.11 5.97
N GLN A 76 -5.82 -2.95 6.80
CA GLN A 76 -6.79 -2.49 7.79
C GLN A 76 -6.16 -1.60 8.87
N GLU A 77 -4.92 -1.88 9.29
CA GLU A 77 -4.20 -1.04 10.26
C GLU A 77 -3.97 0.39 9.73
N ILE A 78 -3.57 0.51 8.45
CA ILE A 78 -3.38 1.83 7.82
C ILE A 78 -4.73 2.55 7.67
N ILE A 79 -5.78 1.86 7.22
CA ILE A 79 -7.13 2.43 7.09
C ILE A 79 -7.66 2.90 8.45
N ALA A 80 -7.48 2.10 9.51
CA ALA A 80 -7.88 2.44 10.86
C ALA A 80 -7.11 3.67 11.39
N THR A 81 -5.82 3.79 11.05
CA THR A 81 -5.01 4.96 11.41
C THR A 81 -5.55 6.24 10.76
N VAL A 82 -5.92 6.18 9.48
CA VAL A 82 -6.54 7.32 8.77
C VAL A 82 -7.90 7.66 9.38
N ALA A 83 -8.73 6.66 9.65
CA ALA A 83 -10.04 6.88 10.27
C ALA A 83 -9.91 7.55 11.64
N ALA A 84 -9.01 7.06 12.50
CA ALA A 84 -8.75 7.65 13.81
C ALA A 84 -8.24 9.10 13.72
N ALA A 85 -7.42 9.43 12.71
CA ALA A 85 -6.96 10.79 12.48
C ALA A 85 -8.11 11.72 12.06
N MET A 86 -9.03 11.25 11.21
CA MET A 86 -10.23 11.98 10.81
C MET A 86 -11.19 12.19 11.99
N ASP A 87 -11.39 11.17 12.82
CA ASP A 87 -12.23 11.25 14.02
C ASP A 87 -11.64 12.28 15.01
N ASN A 88 -10.31 12.27 15.22
CA ASN A 88 -9.62 13.26 16.04
C ASN A 88 -9.69 14.68 15.46
N ALA A 89 -9.84 14.81 14.15
CA ALA A 89 -10.04 16.08 13.47
C ALA A 89 -11.50 16.56 13.49
N GLY A 90 -12.42 15.77 14.06
CA GLY A 90 -13.84 16.13 14.25
C GLY A 90 -14.77 15.68 13.14
N TYR A 91 -14.29 14.92 12.15
CA TYR A 91 -15.13 14.40 11.08
C TYR A 91 -15.75 13.06 11.46
N THR A 92 -16.95 12.78 10.96
CA THR A 92 -17.67 11.51 11.22
C THR A 92 -17.61 10.60 10.01
N ARG A 93 -17.13 9.35 10.20
CA ARG A 93 -17.15 8.35 9.13
C ARG A 93 -18.58 7.90 8.83
N THR A 94 -18.95 7.89 7.56
CA THR A 94 -20.15 7.23 7.03
C THR A 94 -19.74 6.07 6.11
N TYR A 95 -20.55 5.01 6.10
CA TYR A 95 -20.42 3.90 5.15
C TYR A 95 -21.37 4.03 3.96
N ASP A 96 -22.28 5.02 4.01
CA ASP A 96 -23.08 5.43 2.86
C ASP A 96 -22.32 6.50 2.08
N LYS A 97 -21.86 6.11 0.89
CA LYS A 97 -21.08 6.97 -0.01
C LYS A 97 -21.88 8.16 -0.52
N ALA A 98 -23.20 7.98 -0.72
CA ALA A 98 -24.06 9.04 -1.23
C ALA A 98 -24.37 10.09 -0.15
N ALA A 99 -24.27 9.70 1.13
CA ALA A 99 -24.49 10.58 2.27
C ALA A 99 -23.24 11.34 2.72
N ALA A 100 -22.05 10.96 2.26
CA ALA A 100 -20.80 11.60 2.65
C ALA A 100 -20.62 12.98 2.00
N ASN A 101 -20.09 13.95 2.75
CA ASN A 101 -19.70 15.24 2.17
C ASN A 101 -18.43 15.11 1.32
N VAL A 102 -17.47 14.28 1.76
CA VAL A 102 -16.21 14.02 1.05
C VAL A 102 -15.83 12.55 1.05
N GLY A 103 -15.07 12.13 0.04
CA GLY A 103 -14.50 10.78 -0.05
C GLY A 103 -12.99 10.80 0.08
N ILE A 104 -12.45 9.84 0.83
CA ILE A 104 -11.00 9.58 0.93
C ILE A 104 -10.68 8.34 0.11
N GLN A 105 -9.71 8.46 -0.81
CA GLN A 105 -9.17 7.33 -1.56
C GLN A 105 -7.72 7.08 -1.15
N MET A 106 -7.39 5.84 -0.85
CA MET A 106 -6.03 5.39 -0.54
C MET A 106 -5.50 4.51 -1.67
N SER A 107 -4.27 4.77 -2.09
CA SER A 107 -3.57 3.96 -3.11
C SER A 107 -2.16 3.64 -2.63
N TYR A 108 -1.69 2.41 -2.89
CA TYR A 108 -0.34 1.94 -2.60
C TYR A 108 0.37 1.60 -3.90
N VAL A 109 1.53 2.20 -4.14
CA VAL A 109 2.33 1.99 -5.36
C VAL A 109 3.40 0.96 -5.06
N GLU A 110 3.22 -0.26 -5.58
CA GLU A 110 4.17 -1.36 -5.42
C GLU A 110 5.21 -1.36 -6.56
N GLN A 111 4.75 -1.13 -7.80
CA GLN A 111 5.61 -1.16 -8.96
C GLN A 111 5.40 0.10 -9.82
N VAL A 112 6.49 0.87 -9.98
CA VAL A 112 6.55 1.95 -10.96
C VAL A 112 7.08 1.35 -12.26
N THR A 113 6.25 0.62 -13.01
CA THR A 113 6.62 0.29 -14.38
C THR A 113 6.71 1.63 -15.10
N TYR A 114 7.93 2.08 -15.39
CA TYR A 114 8.23 3.37 -16.00
C TYR A 114 7.20 3.70 -17.10
N PHE A 115 6.41 4.76 -16.89
CA PHE A 115 5.55 5.36 -17.92
C PHE A 115 6.42 6.04 -19.00
N VAL A 116 7.30 5.30 -19.69
CA VAL A 116 7.89 5.76 -20.95
C VAL A 116 7.05 5.23 -22.10
N GLY A 117 6.14 6.08 -22.56
CA GLY A 117 5.51 5.92 -23.87
C GLY A 117 3.99 5.83 -23.84
N TYR A 118 3.32 6.90 -23.41
CA TYR A 118 2.06 7.28 -24.07
C TYR A 118 2.02 8.80 -24.24
N ASN A 119 2.11 9.23 -25.49
CA ASN A 119 1.95 10.61 -25.93
C ASN A 119 0.46 10.96 -25.97
N ASN A 120 -0.22 10.90 -24.80
CA ASN A 120 -1.64 11.21 -24.70
C ASN A 120 -1.97 11.86 -23.34
N PRO A 121 -2.01 13.21 -23.27
CA PRO A 121 -2.25 13.97 -22.04
C PRO A 121 -3.73 14.01 -21.60
N TYR A 122 -4.48 12.93 -21.81
CA TYR A 122 -5.92 12.89 -21.54
C TYR A 122 -6.25 11.85 -20.44
N TRP A 123 -5.73 12.09 -19.23
CA TRP A 123 -6.01 11.28 -18.03
C TRP A 123 -7.31 11.70 -17.30
N TRP A 124 -7.98 12.77 -17.76
CA TRP A 124 -9.19 13.33 -17.13
C TRP A 124 -10.52 12.80 -17.71
N TRP A 125 -10.50 11.96 -18.76
CA TRP A 125 -11.71 11.60 -19.50
C TRP A 125 -12.16 10.14 -19.34
N TYR A 126 -11.39 9.30 -18.67
CA TYR A 126 -11.73 7.88 -18.50
C TYR A 126 -11.38 7.38 -17.10
N TYR A 127 -11.98 8.01 -16.10
CA TYR A 127 -12.19 7.31 -14.83
C TYR A 127 -13.21 6.20 -15.13
N PRO A 128 -12.89 4.91 -14.93
CA PRO A 128 -13.89 3.87 -14.99
C PRO A 128 -14.94 4.22 -13.94
N TYR A 129 -16.19 4.31 -14.35
CA TYR A 129 -17.32 4.56 -13.45
C TYR A 129 -17.40 3.40 -12.44
N TYR A 130 -16.68 3.51 -11.32
CA TYR A 130 -16.81 2.63 -10.15
C TYR A 130 -17.99 3.04 -9.26
N TRP A 131 -18.86 3.89 -9.79
CA TRP A 131 -20.13 4.30 -9.21
C TRP A 131 -21.25 3.82 -10.13
N THR A 132 -21.56 2.53 -10.04
CA THR A 132 -22.95 2.03 -10.22
C THR A 132 -23.37 1.38 -8.92
#